data_AF-A0A430SDK6-F1
#
_entry.id   AF-A0A430SDK6-F1
#
_cell.length_a   1.000
_cell.length_b   1.000
_cell.length_c   1.000
_cell.angle_alpha   90.00
_cell.angle_beta   90.00
_cell.angle_gamma   90.00
#
_symmetry.space_group_name_H-M   'P 1'
#
loop_
_entity.id
_entity.type
_entity.pdbx_description
1 polymer ?
#
loop_
_entity_poly.entity_id
_entity_poly.type
_entity_poly.pdbx_seq_one_letter_code
_entity_poly.pdbx_strand_id
1 'polypeptide(L)'
;MWFLFFLLLPALAQDWGLTQSQTLTAGGAKAWRYSLSPRGEEARALWEALSLQYRNLLKAGYRVDLGGWRLYFLGGKLRLERHCQAVNPACFTFGALPVDKARQDRFLMELSHLLEEALARAKGTGGSVSLSRLFRSEVRRGQAPPYAASPLGWKP
;
A
#
# COMPACT_ATOMS: atom_id res chain seq x y z
N MET A 1 17.47 44.49 -8.32
CA MET A 1 16.12 43.97 -8.62
C MET A 1 16.20 42.45 -8.53
N TRP A 2 15.76 41.87 -7.42
CA TRP A 2 15.95 40.44 -7.11
C TRP A 2 14.73 39.68 -7.64
N PHE A 3 14.91 38.90 -8.72
CA PHE A 3 13.86 38.04 -9.25
C PHE A 3 13.73 36.80 -8.37
N LEU A 4 12.68 36.76 -7.55
CA LEU A 4 12.18 35.55 -6.90
C LEU A 4 11.53 34.66 -7.95
N PHE A 5 12.27 33.67 -8.43
CA PHE A 5 11.74 32.59 -9.25
C PHE A 5 10.98 31.62 -8.34
N PHE A 6 9.68 31.86 -8.14
CA PHE A 6 8.79 30.87 -7.54
C PHE A 6 8.65 29.71 -8.54
N LEU A 7 9.44 28.65 -8.34
CA LEU A 7 9.21 27.36 -8.97
C LEU A 7 7.89 26.81 -8.43
N LEU A 8 6.79 27.10 -9.13
CA LEU A 8 5.56 26.33 -9.07
C LEU A 8 5.89 24.93 -9.60
N LEU A 9 6.43 24.08 -8.73
CA LEU A 9 6.37 22.64 -8.91
C LEU A 9 4.88 22.32 -9.11
N PRO A 10 4.46 21.75 -10.25
CA PRO A 10 3.08 21.29 -10.39
C PRO A 10 2.86 20.34 -9.22
N ALA A 11 1.87 20.64 -8.37
CA ALA A 11 1.44 19.73 -7.33
C ALA A 11 1.00 18.46 -8.05
N LEU A 12 1.89 17.46 -8.12
CA LEU A 12 1.60 16.17 -8.71
C LEU A 12 0.32 15.70 -8.04
N ALA A 13 -0.75 15.51 -8.82
CA ALA A 13 -2.01 15.02 -8.31
C ALA A 13 -1.71 13.69 -7.58
N GLN A 14 -1.81 13.73 -6.25
CA GLN A 14 -1.41 12.63 -5.39
C GLN A 14 -2.60 11.67 -5.33
N ASP A 15 -2.51 10.57 -6.09
CA ASP A 15 -3.61 9.60 -6.20
C ASP A 15 -3.81 8.83 -4.90
N TRP A 16 -2.83 8.88 -3.99
CA TRP A 16 -2.84 8.17 -2.73
C TRP A 16 -2.69 9.10 -1.52
N GLY A 17 -3.25 8.66 -0.40
CA GLY A 17 -3.08 9.28 0.89
C GLY A 17 -2.57 8.29 1.92
N LEU A 18 -1.52 8.68 2.63
CA LEU A 18 -1.07 8.03 3.85
C LEU A 18 -1.63 8.78 5.06
N THR A 19 -2.57 8.16 5.78
CA THR A 19 -3.09 8.69 7.03
C THR A 19 -2.41 7.99 8.20
N GLN A 20 -1.91 8.79 9.15
CA GLN A 20 -1.34 8.31 10.40
C GLN A 20 -2.25 8.69 11.55
N SER A 21 -2.64 7.72 12.37
CA SER A 21 -3.40 7.96 13.59
C SER A 21 -2.84 7.13 14.74
N GLN A 22 -3.08 7.61 15.96
CA GLN A 22 -2.70 6.93 17.19
C GLN A 22 -3.98 6.74 18.00
N THR A 23 -4.31 5.48 18.28
CA THR A 23 -5.45 5.17 19.16
C THR A 23 -4.96 4.71 20.51
N LEU A 24 -5.57 5.26 21.56
CA LEU A 24 -5.51 4.69 22.90
C LEU A 24 -6.34 3.41 22.92
N THR A 25 -5.70 2.31 23.29
CA THR A 25 -6.40 1.07 23.61
C THR A 25 -7.00 1.16 25.02
N ALA A 26 -7.96 0.31 25.34
CA ALA A 26 -8.62 0.29 26.66
C ALA A 26 -7.63 0.10 27.84
N GLY A 27 -6.43 -0.43 27.58
CA GLY A 27 -5.34 -0.55 28.55
C GLY A 27 -4.33 0.61 28.55
N GLY A 28 -4.64 1.75 27.92
CA GLY A 28 -3.76 2.92 27.84
C GLY A 28 -2.58 2.80 26.87
N ALA A 29 -2.39 1.64 26.21
CA ALA A 29 -1.34 1.46 25.22
C ALA A 29 -1.68 2.20 23.92
N LYS A 30 -0.70 2.95 23.39
CA LYS A 30 -0.80 3.68 22.13
C LYS A 30 -0.47 2.76 20.96
N ALA A 31 -1.45 2.51 20.08
CA ALA A 31 -1.22 1.75 18.85
C ALA A 31 -1.19 2.71 17.66
N TRP A 32 -0.07 2.74 16.93
CA TRP A 32 0.03 3.46 15.67
C TRP A 32 -0.73 2.73 14.57
N ARG A 33 -1.41 3.51 13.72
CA ARG A 33 -2.11 3.03 12.54
C ARG A 33 -1.69 3.87 11.35
N TYR A 34 -1.23 3.19 10.31
CA TYR A 34 -0.86 3.78 9.03
C TYR A 34 -1.82 3.22 7.98
N SER A 35 -2.58 4.08 7.32
CA SER A 35 -3.61 3.66 6.35
C SER A 35 -3.37 4.31 5.00
N LEU A 36 -3.27 3.48 3.96
CA LEU A 36 -3.17 3.89 2.58
C LEU A 36 -4.53 3.78 1.91
N SER A 37 -4.99 4.88 1.32
CA SER A 37 -6.24 4.95 0.59
C SER A 37 -6.13 5.87 -0.62
N PRO A 38 -6.79 5.57 -1.74
CA PRO A 38 -6.80 6.45 -2.90
C PRO A 38 -7.56 7.76 -2.61
N ARG A 39 -7.08 8.85 -3.21
CA ARG A 39 -7.62 10.20 -3.10
C ARG A 39 -8.28 10.63 -4.42
N GLY A 40 -9.45 11.24 -4.33
CA GLY A 40 -10.24 11.58 -5.51
C GLY A 40 -11.01 10.40 -6.08
N GLU A 41 -11.97 10.70 -6.94
CA GLU A 41 -12.92 9.74 -7.49
C GLU A 41 -12.25 8.76 -8.47
N GLU A 42 -11.44 9.28 -9.38
CA GLU A 42 -10.74 8.48 -10.39
C GLU A 42 -9.80 7.44 -9.77
N ALA A 43 -8.98 7.85 -8.78
CA ALA A 43 -8.08 6.96 -8.08
C ALA A 43 -8.83 5.88 -7.29
N ARG A 44 -9.99 6.24 -6.70
CA ARG A 44 -10.85 5.28 -5.99
C ARG A 44 -11.43 4.24 -6.94
N ALA A 45 -11.93 4.67 -8.10
CA ALA A 45 -12.47 3.77 -9.12
C ALA A 45 -11.37 2.84 -9.68
N LEU A 46 -10.20 3.38 -9.98
CA LEU A 46 -9.04 2.61 -10.43
C LEU A 46 -8.63 1.54 -9.40
N TRP A 47 -8.53 1.94 -8.13
CA TRP A 47 -8.21 1.03 -7.04
C TRP A 47 -9.29 -0.02 -6.81
N GLU A 48 -10.55 0.34 -6.95
CA GLU A 48 -11.67 -0.59 -6.80
C GLU A 48 -11.60 -1.73 -7.80
N ALA A 49 -11.39 -1.39 -9.08
CA ALA A 49 -11.23 -2.37 -10.15
C ALA A 49 -9.97 -3.24 -9.94
N LEU A 50 -8.84 -2.62 -9.60
CA LEU A 50 -7.58 -3.33 -9.41
C LEU A 50 -7.61 -4.26 -8.18
N SER A 51 -8.12 -3.76 -7.04
CA SER A 51 -8.23 -4.54 -5.81
C SER A 51 -9.17 -5.73 -5.95
N LEU A 52 -10.19 -5.66 -6.83
CA LEU A 52 -11.01 -6.83 -7.17
C LEU A 52 -10.16 -7.92 -7.86
N GLN A 53 -9.36 -7.55 -8.86
CA GLN A 53 -8.49 -8.49 -9.57
C GLN A 53 -7.45 -9.10 -8.62
N TYR A 54 -6.82 -8.29 -7.76
CA TYR A 54 -5.88 -8.77 -6.75
C TYR A 54 -6.51 -9.76 -5.76
N ARG A 55 -7.72 -9.47 -5.28
CA ARG A 55 -8.45 -10.39 -4.40
C ARG A 55 -8.72 -11.72 -5.10
N ASN A 56 -9.14 -11.69 -6.36
CA ASN A 56 -9.39 -12.92 -7.13
C ASN A 56 -8.11 -13.74 -7.32
N LEU A 57 -6.98 -13.09 -7.61
CA LEU A 57 -5.68 -13.76 -7.69
C LEU A 57 -5.28 -14.42 -6.37
N LEU A 58 -5.40 -13.69 -5.25
CA LEU A 58 -5.08 -14.23 -3.92
C LEU A 58 -5.96 -15.42 -3.54
N LYS A 59 -7.28 -15.36 -3.83
CA LYS A 59 -8.21 -16.48 -3.61
C LYS A 59 -7.86 -17.72 -4.41
N ALA A 60 -7.39 -17.52 -5.64
CA ALA A 60 -6.92 -18.60 -6.50
C ALA A 60 -5.50 -19.10 -6.11
N GLY A 61 -4.91 -18.61 -5.02
CA GLY A 61 -3.60 -19.03 -4.53
C GLY A 61 -2.40 -18.35 -5.21
N TYR A 62 -2.65 -17.37 -6.08
CA TYR A 62 -1.60 -16.57 -6.69
C TYR A 62 -1.06 -15.51 -5.72
N ARG A 63 0.06 -14.90 -6.13
CA ARG A 63 0.72 -13.81 -5.44
C ARG A 63 0.33 -12.48 -6.09
N VAL A 64 0.34 -11.42 -5.30
CA VAL A 64 0.14 -10.04 -5.77
C VAL A 64 1.37 -9.22 -5.42
N ASP A 65 2.03 -8.70 -6.44
CA ASP A 65 3.23 -7.89 -6.33
C ASP A 65 2.85 -6.40 -6.36
N LEU A 66 3.31 -5.67 -5.34
CA LEU A 66 3.00 -4.27 -5.04
C LEU A 66 4.27 -3.42 -5.10
N GLY A 67 5.20 -3.75 -6.01
CA GLY A 67 6.49 -3.09 -6.13
C GLY A 67 7.51 -3.68 -5.16
N GLY A 68 7.85 -2.95 -4.10
CA GLY A 68 8.81 -3.40 -3.09
C GLY A 68 8.33 -4.58 -2.23
N TRP A 69 7.04 -4.92 -2.33
CA TRP A 69 6.36 -5.87 -1.46
C TRP A 69 5.50 -6.85 -2.25
N ARG A 70 5.32 -8.04 -1.68
CA ARG A 70 4.50 -9.11 -2.25
C ARG A 70 3.53 -9.66 -1.20
N LEU A 71 2.31 -9.90 -1.63
CA LEU A 71 1.21 -10.39 -0.82
C LEU A 71 0.79 -11.79 -1.31
N TYR A 72 0.65 -12.74 -0.38
CA TYR A 72 0.30 -14.13 -0.72
C TYR A 72 -0.24 -14.91 0.48
N PHE A 73 -0.95 -16.00 0.24
CA PHE A 73 -1.33 -16.96 1.29
C PHE A 73 -0.25 -18.03 1.50
N LEU A 74 0.05 -18.32 2.76
CA LEU A 74 0.86 -19.46 3.17
C LEU A 74 0.19 -20.14 4.37
N GLY A 75 -0.20 -21.41 4.21
CA GLY A 75 -0.91 -22.17 5.24
C GLY A 75 -2.21 -21.49 5.69
N GLY A 76 -2.99 -20.94 4.75
CA GLY A 76 -4.24 -20.21 5.02
C GLY A 76 -4.06 -18.83 5.65
N LYS A 77 -2.83 -18.34 5.84
CA LYS A 77 -2.53 -17.04 6.43
C LYS A 77 -1.94 -16.11 5.39
N LEU A 78 -2.45 -14.87 5.31
CA LEU A 78 -1.94 -13.85 4.40
C LEU A 78 -0.60 -13.33 4.93
N ARG A 79 0.38 -13.16 4.04
CA ARG A 79 1.75 -12.74 4.35
C ARG A 79 2.18 -11.62 3.43
N LEU A 80 2.91 -10.67 3.99
CA LEU A 80 3.54 -9.56 3.27
C LEU A 80 5.06 -9.70 3.33
N GLU A 81 5.70 -9.94 2.20
CA GLU A 81 7.16 -10.16 2.10
C GLU A 81 7.85 -9.12 1.21
N ARG A 82 9.17 -9.02 1.35
CA ARG A 82 9.99 -8.20 0.44
C ARG A 82 9.98 -8.81 -0.96
N HIS A 83 9.87 -7.95 -1.96
CA HIS A 83 9.91 -8.35 -3.36
C HIS A 83 11.05 -7.66 -4.12
N CYS A 84 10.82 -6.50 -4.71
CA CYS A 84 11.86 -5.74 -5.40
C CYS A 84 12.66 -4.82 -4.45
N GLN A 85 13.98 -4.81 -4.60
CA GLN A 85 14.84 -3.82 -3.94
C GLN A 85 14.80 -2.47 -4.67
N ALA A 86 14.91 -2.51 -6.01
CA ALA A 86 14.77 -1.35 -6.89
C ALA A 86 13.45 -1.45 -7.64
N VAL A 87 12.44 -0.68 -7.21
CA VAL A 87 11.08 -0.76 -7.75
C VAL A 87 11.03 -0.16 -9.15
N ASN A 88 10.46 -0.93 -10.08
CA ASN A 88 10.15 -0.52 -11.44
C ASN A 88 8.81 -1.15 -11.88
N PRO A 89 8.24 -0.79 -13.04
CA PRO A 89 6.94 -1.31 -13.46
C PRO A 89 6.84 -2.85 -13.51
N ALA A 90 7.91 -3.60 -13.77
CA ALA A 90 7.86 -5.07 -13.79
C ALA A 90 7.69 -5.71 -12.41
N CYS A 91 7.84 -4.94 -11.32
CA CYS A 91 7.67 -5.38 -9.94
C CYS A 91 6.20 -5.40 -9.47
N PHE A 92 5.25 -5.18 -10.38
CA PHE A 92 3.84 -5.12 -10.06
C PHE A 92 3.07 -6.22 -10.76
N THR A 93 2.10 -6.79 -10.06
CA THR A 93 1.06 -7.57 -10.71
C THR A 93 0.14 -6.59 -11.44
N PHE A 94 0.16 -6.60 -12.77
CA PHE A 94 -0.73 -5.75 -13.54
C PHE A 94 -2.16 -6.28 -13.52
N GLY A 95 -3.11 -5.38 -13.29
CA GLY A 95 -4.51 -5.63 -13.59
C GLY A 95 -4.84 -5.16 -15.01
N ALA A 96 -5.76 -5.86 -15.68
CA ALA A 96 -6.33 -5.41 -16.93
C ALA A 96 -7.32 -4.27 -16.63
N LEU A 97 -6.86 -3.03 -16.72
CA LEU A 97 -7.65 -1.83 -16.41
C LEU A 97 -7.84 -0.99 -17.69
N PRO A 98 -9.02 -0.36 -17.87
CA PRO A 98 -9.29 0.49 -19.04
C PRO A 98 -8.69 1.89 -18.88
N VAL A 99 -7.39 1.97 -18.57
CA VAL A 99 -6.65 3.23 -18.43
C VAL A 99 -5.34 3.14 -19.19
N ASP A 100 -4.78 4.31 -19.53
CA ASP A 100 -3.46 4.38 -20.14
C ASP A 100 -2.39 3.75 -19.22
N LYS A 101 -1.42 3.05 -19.83
CA LYS A 101 -0.36 2.36 -19.10
C LYS A 101 0.46 3.30 -18.23
N ALA A 102 0.80 4.50 -18.70
CA ALA A 102 1.59 5.44 -17.92
C ALA A 102 0.82 5.95 -16.70
N ARG A 103 -0.51 6.08 -16.79
CA ARG A 103 -1.37 6.39 -15.64
C ARG A 103 -1.34 5.26 -14.60
N GLN A 104 -1.49 4.01 -15.03
CA GLN A 104 -1.44 2.85 -14.13
C GLN A 104 -0.06 2.69 -13.48
N ASP A 105 1.02 2.86 -14.24
CA ASP A 105 2.40 2.76 -13.73
C ASP A 105 2.65 3.83 -12.66
N ARG A 106 2.31 5.10 -12.90
CA ARG A 106 2.45 6.16 -11.90
C ARG A 106 1.65 5.86 -10.63
N PHE A 107 0.40 5.43 -10.80
CA PHE A 107 -0.48 5.07 -9.69
C PHE A 107 0.09 3.95 -8.80
N LEU A 108 0.68 2.92 -9.42
CA LEU A 108 1.30 1.79 -8.73
C LEU A 108 2.64 2.14 -8.08
N MET A 109 3.45 2.97 -8.75
CA MET A 109 4.71 3.47 -8.19
C MET A 109 4.48 4.31 -6.95
N GLU A 110 3.47 5.20 -6.98
CA GLU A 110 3.08 6.01 -5.81
C GLU A 110 2.58 5.13 -4.65
N LEU A 111 1.73 4.14 -4.94
CA LEU A 111 1.31 3.13 -3.95
C LEU A 111 2.52 2.46 -3.29
N SER A 112 3.46 1.95 -4.08
CA SER A 112 4.65 1.24 -3.56
C SER A 112 5.49 2.16 -2.68
N HIS A 113 5.66 3.43 -3.07
CA HIS A 113 6.44 4.39 -2.30
C HIS A 113 5.81 4.63 -0.91
N LEU A 114 4.51 4.92 -0.87
CA LEU A 114 3.80 5.16 0.39
C LEU A 114 3.72 3.89 1.25
N LEU A 115 3.65 2.71 0.63
CA LEU A 115 3.63 1.44 1.36
C LEU A 115 4.97 1.17 2.03
N GLU A 116 6.08 1.45 1.33
CA GLU A 116 7.42 1.39 1.90
C GLU A 116 7.55 2.34 3.09
N GLU A 117 7.10 3.59 2.93
CA GLU A 117 7.14 4.61 3.98
C GLU A 117 6.34 4.18 5.22
N ALA A 118 5.12 3.66 5.02
CA ALA A 118 4.26 3.19 6.10
C ALA A 118 4.88 2.01 6.87
N LEU A 119 5.45 1.04 6.15
CA LEU A 119 6.11 -0.13 6.75
C LEU A 119 7.42 0.25 7.43
N ALA A 120 8.19 1.19 6.89
CA ALA A 120 9.39 1.71 7.54
C ALA A 120 9.06 2.42 8.87
N ARG A 121 8.01 3.27 8.87
CA ARG A 121 7.51 3.92 10.09
C ARG A 121 7.03 2.90 11.10
N ALA A 122 6.19 1.95 10.69
CA ALA A 122 5.67 0.89 11.55
C ALA A 122 6.78 -0.03 12.08
N LYS A 123 7.86 -0.28 11.33
CA LYS A 123 9.03 -1.01 11.84
C LYS A 123 9.73 -0.25 12.96
N GLY A 124 9.80 1.08 12.88
CA GLY A 124 10.40 1.94 13.91
C GLY A 124 9.56 2.08 15.18
N THR A 125 8.24 2.15 15.04
CA THR A 125 7.31 2.46 16.15
C THR A 125 6.50 1.26 16.65
N GLY A 126 6.35 0.22 15.85
CA GLY A 126 5.32 -0.79 16.00
C GLY A 126 3.93 -0.25 15.61
N GLY A 127 3.03 -1.14 15.18
CA GLY A 127 1.65 -0.77 14.87
C GLY A 127 1.08 -1.54 13.68
N SER A 128 0.01 -1.00 13.11
CA SER A 128 -0.68 -1.63 11.96
C SER A 128 -0.50 -0.79 10.70
N VAL A 129 -0.28 -1.47 9.57
CA VAL A 129 -0.29 -0.87 8.23
C VAL A 129 -1.46 -1.47 7.45
N SER A 130 -2.33 -0.63 6.93
CA SER A 130 -3.52 -1.05 6.17
C SER A 130 -3.50 -0.46 4.77
N LEU A 131 -3.69 -1.31 3.77
CA LEU A 131 -3.98 -0.89 2.40
C LEU A 131 -5.46 -1.16 2.14
N SER A 132 -6.22 -0.09 1.94
CA SER A 132 -7.68 -0.14 1.80
C SER A 132 -8.13 -1.23 0.81
N ARG A 133 -9.20 -1.96 1.15
CA ARG A 133 -9.78 -3.06 0.34
C ARG A 133 -8.87 -4.27 0.07
N LEU A 134 -7.63 -4.30 0.56
CA LEU A 134 -6.71 -5.40 0.31
C LEU A 134 -6.22 -6.07 1.60
N PHE A 135 -5.48 -5.39 2.47
CA PHE A 135 -4.98 -6.05 3.67
C PHE A 135 -4.73 -5.08 4.83
N ARG A 136 -4.65 -5.66 6.03
CA ARG A 136 -4.02 -5.06 7.21
C ARG A 136 -2.89 -5.96 7.66
N SER A 137 -1.74 -5.38 7.96
CA SER A 137 -0.57 -6.05 8.52
C SER A 137 -0.27 -5.49 9.90
N GLU A 138 0.00 -6.36 10.86
CA GLU A 138 0.54 -5.96 12.17
C GLU A 138 2.07 -6.08 12.13
N VAL A 139 2.75 -5.01 12.50
CA VAL A 139 4.22 -4.90 12.47
C VAL A 139 4.70 -4.62 13.88
N ARG A 140 5.50 -5.55 14.43
CA ARG A 140 6.18 -5.32 15.70
C ARG A 140 7.42 -4.47 15.48
N ARG A 141 7.79 -3.67 16.48
CA ARG A 141 9.00 -2.84 16.44
C ARG A 141 10.23 -3.71 16.15
N GLY A 142 11.02 -3.32 15.15
CA GLY A 142 12.23 -4.03 14.73
C GLY A 142 11.99 -5.34 13.98
N GLN A 143 10.74 -5.78 13.78
CA GLN A 143 10.44 -7.03 13.09
C GLN A 143 10.94 -6.99 11.64
N ALA A 144 11.54 -8.10 11.20
CA ALA A 144 11.84 -8.34 9.79
C ALA A 144 10.65 -9.03 9.09
N PRO A 145 10.42 -8.76 7.80
CA PRO A 145 9.43 -9.49 7.02
C PRO A 145 9.82 -10.98 6.87
N PRO A 146 8.85 -11.89 6.61
CA PRO A 146 7.46 -11.60 6.23
C PRO A 146 6.59 -11.17 7.41
N TYR A 147 5.75 -10.16 7.19
CA TYR A 147 4.76 -9.72 8.16
C TYR A 147 3.47 -10.52 8.02
N ALA A 148 2.80 -10.77 9.15
CA ALA A 148 1.47 -11.37 9.13
C ALA A 148 0.45 -10.32 8.70
N ALA A 149 -0.40 -10.69 7.75
CA ALA A 149 -1.47 -9.85 7.25
C ALA A 149 -2.83 -10.56 7.37
N SER A 150 -3.89 -9.77 7.30
CA SER A 150 -5.28 -10.21 7.27
C SER A 150 -6.01 -9.51 6.12
N PRO A 151 -6.93 -10.20 5.42
CA PRO A 151 -7.83 -9.58 4.46
C PRO A 151 -8.55 -8.37 5.05
N LEU A 152 -8.62 -7.26 4.30
CA LEU A 152 -9.31 -6.04 4.73
C LEU A 152 -10.45 -5.72 3.76
N GLY A 153 -11.70 -5.91 4.20
CA GLY A 153 -12.89 -5.63 3.38
C GLY A 153 -13.23 -6.73 2.37
N TRP A 154 -12.75 -7.95 2.57
CA TRP A 154 -13.12 -9.13 1.77
C TRP A 154 -12.90 -10.43 2.54
N LYS A 155 -13.55 -11.50 2.10
CA LYS A 155 -13.38 -12.85 2.64
C LYS A 155 -12.46 -13.66 1.73
N PRO A 156 -11.42 -14.31 2.29
CA PRO A 156 -10.50 -15.16 1.55
C PRO A 156 -11.18 -16.44 1.05
#